data_AF-A0A3A0FZX1-F1
#
_entry.id   AF-A0A3A0FZX1-F1
#
_cell.length_a   1.000
_cell.length_b   1.000
_cell.length_c   1.000
_cell.angle_alpha   90.00
_cell.angle_beta   90.00
_cell.angle_gamma   90.00
#
_symmetry.space_group_name_H-M   'P 1'
#
loop_
_entity.id
_entity.type
_entity.pdbx_description
1 polymer ?
#
loop_
_entity_poly.entity_id
_entity_poly.type
_entity_poly.pdbx_seq_one_letter_code
_entity_poly.pdbx_strand_id
1 'polypeptide(L)'
;MRTGLHANDTRDHAKILDYYRRSGAKTFKTLVYHDDLLAALKGLGVTIIGRLHEERQRLGGSDAQRFLNRVLDSARRHPHVDYWEGFNEAFHIPGEIERYAEYEIERMRALEQIGKKAAIGCFATGTPEITDNGRTWRLFRPAIEHAARGGHALALHEYAGPYMQYMTLTADGLNQWNGQQNRFVGASTDPAQYRDPKLRGYLTLRYRMVYDLFKTWGITDLPLFITEGGVDNTSPRPGGQGAGYKDFAGTEWARMPAVGDYAEQRRWYMWQVSHDRYVKGVVDFGWEGTATGWASFDLAADPAMVNRIIAAEAPLPEGHHAGTTPPPPPPPTAAERLAQLLAERLGDRFHDVRATLPRHATARFGALDLTKVAAYAVHHTAGARDQAVEAIARYHVDTNGWAGIGYHLVVRQGHVYYAGAVDTARAHVFGRNHELIGISVTGDYTQAQPAADDVAAARVVVAALDAVLGRKPRIDGHGALALAGHGTACPGRWQAIAATLRDQPPEPARPDEA
;
A
#
# COMPACT_ATOMS: atom_id res chain seq x y z
N MET A 1 2.80 14.56 1.42
CA MET A 1 3.03 13.99 2.77
C MET A 1 4.06 12.88 2.74
N ARG A 2 4.67 12.59 3.89
CA ARG A 2 5.64 11.51 4.10
C ARG A 2 5.33 10.83 5.43
N THR A 3 5.48 9.51 5.48
CA THR A 3 5.32 8.74 6.70
C THR A 3 6.38 9.17 7.73
N GLY A 4 5.95 9.47 8.96
CA GLY A 4 6.82 9.65 10.11
C GLY A 4 7.01 8.36 10.90
N LEU A 5 7.81 8.39 11.95
CA LEU A 5 8.03 7.25 12.84
C LEU A 5 7.32 7.49 14.18
N HIS A 6 6.63 6.46 14.68
CA HIS A 6 6.29 6.32 16.08
C HIS A 6 7.27 5.32 16.69
N ALA A 7 8.22 5.87 17.44
CA ALA A 7 9.31 5.14 18.08
C ALA A 7 8.89 4.70 19.49
N ASN A 8 8.72 3.39 19.67
CA ASN A 8 8.46 2.79 20.98
C ASN A 8 9.72 2.81 21.88
N ASP A 9 10.87 2.77 21.24
CA ASP A 9 12.20 2.96 21.82
C ASP A 9 13.06 3.76 20.82
N THR A 10 14.19 4.29 21.24
CA THR A 10 15.09 5.11 20.43
C THR A 10 16.53 4.65 20.59
N ARG A 11 16.79 3.36 20.40
CA ARG A 11 18.11 2.76 20.64
C ARG A 11 19.14 3.20 19.61
N ASP A 12 18.69 3.55 18.41
CA ASP A 12 19.55 4.01 17.31
C ASP A 12 19.13 5.39 16.80
N HIS A 13 19.59 6.43 17.50
CA HIS A 13 19.37 7.83 17.11
C HIS A 13 19.86 8.12 15.68
N ALA A 14 20.98 7.51 15.27
CA ALA A 14 21.57 7.76 13.95
C ALA A 14 20.64 7.26 12.84
N LYS A 15 20.04 6.08 13.03
CA LYS A 15 19.08 5.51 12.09
C LYS A 15 17.79 6.31 11.99
N ILE A 16 17.25 6.79 13.11
CA ILE A 16 16.09 7.68 13.11
C ILE A 16 16.42 8.96 12.33
N LEU A 17 17.55 9.61 12.63
CA LEU A 17 17.94 10.84 11.94
C LEU A 17 18.24 10.62 10.45
N ASP A 18 18.84 9.49 10.07
CA ASP A 18 19.02 9.10 8.65
C ASP A 18 17.67 8.99 7.93
N TYR A 19 16.70 8.32 8.54
CA TYR A 19 15.35 8.21 8.00
C TYR A 19 14.75 9.58 7.70
N TYR A 20 14.75 10.50 8.67
CA TYR A 20 14.16 11.83 8.50
C TYR A 20 14.87 12.67 7.45
N ARG A 21 16.20 12.57 7.33
CA ARG A 21 16.96 13.26 6.28
C ARG A 21 16.62 12.74 4.88
N ARG A 22 16.39 11.44 4.75
CA ARG A 22 16.13 10.79 3.45
C ARG A 22 14.66 10.84 3.03
N SER A 23 13.75 10.73 3.99
CA SER A 23 12.31 10.73 3.73
C SER A 23 11.73 12.15 3.61
N GLY A 24 12.29 13.11 4.34
CA GLY A 24 11.72 14.45 4.47
C GLY A 24 10.48 14.50 5.37
N ALA A 25 10.21 13.46 6.15
CA ALA A 25 9.08 13.40 7.07
C ALA A 25 9.08 14.53 8.10
N LYS A 26 7.88 14.96 8.52
CA LYS A 26 7.69 16.15 9.37
C LYS A 26 7.00 15.85 10.70
N THR A 27 6.78 14.59 11.03
CA THR A 27 6.13 14.18 12.28
C THR A 27 6.87 13.01 12.89
N PHE A 28 7.13 13.08 14.19
CA PHE A 28 7.73 12.02 14.98
C PHE A 28 6.90 11.84 16.25
N LYS A 29 6.54 10.60 16.57
CA LYS A 29 5.94 10.25 17.86
C LYS A 29 6.92 9.41 18.65
N THR A 30 6.96 9.61 19.96
CA THR A 30 7.84 8.80 20.81
C THR A 30 7.29 8.55 22.20
N LEU A 31 7.69 7.40 22.76
CA LEU A 31 7.49 7.02 24.14
C LEU A 31 8.73 7.26 25.02
N VAL A 32 9.88 7.57 24.40
CA VAL A 32 11.19 7.72 25.06
C VAL A 32 11.81 9.07 24.69
N TYR A 33 12.37 9.76 25.67
CA TYR A 33 12.76 11.16 25.53
C TYR A 33 14.27 11.34 25.73
N HIS A 34 15.00 11.45 24.62
CA HIS A 34 16.41 11.85 24.63
C HIS A 34 16.56 13.23 24.00
N ASP A 35 16.94 14.22 24.81
CA ASP A 35 16.92 15.62 24.38
C ASP A 35 17.79 15.89 23.14
N ASP A 36 18.95 15.22 23.00
CA ASP A 36 19.81 15.35 21.82
C ASP A 36 19.11 14.90 20.53
N LEU A 37 18.38 13.77 20.58
CA LEU A 37 17.59 13.29 19.44
C LEU A 37 16.46 14.25 19.13
N LEU A 38 15.70 14.67 20.15
CA LEU A 38 14.57 15.57 19.96
C LEU A 38 15.04 16.93 19.40
N ALA A 39 16.12 17.49 19.92
CA ALA A 39 16.73 18.72 19.41
C ALA A 39 17.18 18.58 17.95
N ALA A 40 17.83 17.46 17.59
CA ALA A 40 18.25 17.20 16.22
C ALA A 40 17.04 17.09 15.25
N LEU A 41 15.97 16.41 15.66
CA LEU A 41 14.72 16.33 14.90
C LEU A 41 14.05 17.71 14.75
N LYS A 42 14.05 18.54 15.81
CA LYS A 42 13.56 19.93 15.71
C LYS A 42 14.39 20.74 14.69
N GLY A 43 15.70 20.53 14.64
CA GLY A 43 16.57 21.12 13.62
C GLY A 43 16.20 20.76 12.17
N LEU A 44 15.52 19.63 11.96
CA LEU A 44 14.99 19.19 10.66
C LEU A 44 13.56 19.70 10.38
N GLY A 45 12.98 20.50 11.29
CA GLY A 45 11.62 21.01 11.19
C GLY A 45 10.56 19.95 11.48
N VAL A 46 10.87 18.94 12.31
CA VAL A 46 9.93 17.89 12.68
C VAL A 46 9.03 18.35 13.84
N THR A 47 7.74 18.05 13.73
CA THR A 47 6.77 18.14 14.83
C THR A 47 6.85 16.88 15.68
N ILE A 48 7.05 17.05 16.99
CA ILE A 48 7.26 15.96 17.94
C ILE A 48 6.02 15.79 18.82
N ILE A 49 5.51 14.57 18.85
CA ILE A 49 4.38 14.13 19.66
C ILE A 49 4.90 13.19 20.74
N GLY A 50 4.78 13.59 22.00
CA GLY A 50 5.16 12.77 23.15
C GLY A 50 3.97 12.01 23.72
N ARG A 51 4.15 10.75 24.06
CA ARG A 51 3.20 9.97 24.85
C ARG A 51 3.90 9.27 26.01
N LEU A 52 3.27 9.23 27.18
CA LEU A 52 3.74 8.42 28.29
C LEU A 52 2.98 7.09 28.33
N HIS A 53 3.68 5.99 28.58
CA HIS A 53 3.05 4.71 28.86
C HIS A 53 2.38 4.73 30.25
N GLU A 54 1.15 4.25 30.30
CA GLU A 54 0.36 4.07 31.52
C GLU A 54 -0.42 2.76 31.41
N GLU A 55 -0.12 1.83 32.30
CA GLU A 55 -0.78 0.52 32.34
C GLU A 55 -2.23 0.65 32.81
N ARG A 56 -2.51 1.59 33.73
CA ARG A 56 -3.84 1.78 34.35
C ARG A 56 -4.51 3.06 33.88
N GLN A 57 -5.17 2.97 32.73
CA GLN A 57 -5.85 4.11 32.09
C GLN A 57 -7.30 4.27 32.57
N ARG A 58 -7.49 4.60 33.85
CA ARG A 58 -8.82 4.89 34.39
C ARG A 58 -9.12 6.37 34.26
N LEU A 59 -10.19 6.72 33.56
CA LEU A 59 -10.67 8.10 33.34
C LEU A 59 -11.16 8.81 34.62
N GLY A 60 -11.02 8.18 35.78
CA GLY A 60 -11.59 8.65 37.03
C GLY A 60 -10.72 8.44 38.25
N GLY A 61 -10.96 9.27 39.26
CA GLY A 61 -10.28 9.17 40.55
C GLY A 61 -8.82 9.60 40.48
N SER A 62 -8.02 9.10 41.43
CA SER A 62 -6.63 9.52 41.58
C SER A 62 -5.72 9.04 40.44
N ASP A 63 -6.13 8.05 39.64
CA ASP A 63 -5.34 7.52 38.53
C ASP A 63 -5.17 8.55 37.41
N ALA A 64 -6.29 9.16 36.97
CA ALA A 64 -6.30 10.22 35.96
C ALA A 64 -5.43 11.43 36.38
N GLN A 65 -5.55 11.87 37.63
CA GLN A 65 -4.75 12.97 38.17
C GLN A 65 -3.25 12.63 38.24
N ARG A 66 -2.91 11.41 38.69
CA ARG A 66 -1.50 10.97 38.73
C ARG A 66 -0.89 10.93 37.33
N PHE A 67 -1.63 10.42 36.34
CA PHE A 67 -1.15 10.41 34.96
C PHE A 67 -0.99 11.83 34.40
N LEU A 68 -1.97 12.72 34.65
CA LEU A 68 -1.85 14.13 34.27
C LEU A 68 -0.58 14.77 34.86
N ASN A 69 -0.32 14.59 36.15
CA ASN A 69 0.87 15.13 36.80
C ASN A 69 2.16 14.60 36.15
N ARG A 70 2.24 13.30 35.84
CA ARG A 70 3.38 12.71 35.12
C ARG A 70 3.57 13.36 33.74
N VAL A 71 2.50 13.59 32.99
CA VAL A 71 2.55 14.25 31.69
C VAL A 71 3.07 15.68 31.84
N LEU A 72 2.57 16.45 32.80
CA LEU A 72 3.05 17.82 33.06
C LEU A 72 4.53 17.86 33.43
N ASP A 73 4.98 16.95 34.29
CA ASP A 73 6.39 16.86 34.67
C ASP A 73 7.29 16.48 33.50
N SER A 74 6.83 15.59 32.61
CA SER A 74 7.54 15.28 31.38
C SER A 74 7.56 16.47 30.40
N ALA A 75 6.43 17.17 30.27
CA ALA A 75 6.29 18.33 29.42
C ALA A 75 7.19 19.51 29.83
N ARG A 76 7.45 19.67 31.13
CA ARG A 76 8.44 20.63 31.64
C ARG A 76 9.88 20.23 31.34
N ARG A 77 10.19 18.92 31.42
CA ARG A 77 11.55 18.40 31.21
C ARG A 77 11.95 18.34 29.73
N HIS A 78 11.00 18.16 28.82
CA HIS A 78 11.27 17.97 27.40
C HIS A 78 10.68 19.11 26.55
N PRO A 79 11.36 20.28 26.48
CA PRO A 79 10.83 21.47 25.81
C PRO A 79 10.68 21.29 24.30
N HIS A 80 11.40 20.33 23.68
CA HIS A 80 11.32 20.03 22.25
C HIS A 80 10.03 19.31 21.83
N VAL A 81 9.25 18.75 22.77
CA VAL A 81 7.95 18.13 22.44
C VAL A 81 6.90 19.20 22.22
N ASP A 82 6.24 19.15 21.06
CA ASP A 82 5.24 20.14 20.63
C ASP A 82 3.84 19.78 21.17
N TYR A 83 3.45 18.51 21.04
CA TYR A 83 2.16 18.00 21.48
C TYR A 83 2.32 16.80 22.42
N TRP A 84 1.47 16.74 23.45
CA TRP A 84 1.42 15.62 24.38
C TRP A 84 0.13 14.82 24.20
N GLU A 85 0.22 13.51 24.03
CA GLU A 85 -0.93 12.61 24.05
C GLU A 85 -1.40 12.31 25.46
N GLY A 86 -2.68 11.91 25.57
CA GLY A 86 -3.30 11.44 26.78
C GLY A 86 -3.27 9.92 26.89
N PHE A 87 -4.36 9.35 27.40
CA PHE A 87 -4.51 7.90 27.41
C PHE A 87 -4.68 7.33 26.00
N ASN A 88 -4.16 6.13 25.80
CA ASN A 88 -4.18 5.41 24.55
C ASN A 88 -5.43 4.55 24.43
N GLU A 89 -6.31 4.87 23.49
CA GLU A 89 -7.50 4.06 23.21
C GLU A 89 -8.40 3.84 24.44
N ALA A 90 -8.31 4.69 25.47
CA ALA A 90 -8.97 4.45 26.76
C ALA A 90 -10.50 4.44 26.72
N PHE A 91 -11.10 4.90 25.63
CA PHE A 91 -12.52 4.78 25.41
C PHE A 91 -12.84 3.41 24.78
N HIS A 92 -13.38 2.50 25.59
CA HIS A 92 -13.79 1.16 25.15
C HIS A 92 -15.32 0.94 25.20
N ILE A 93 -16.08 1.81 25.88
CA ILE A 93 -17.53 1.71 26.01
C ILE A 93 -18.24 3.07 25.87
N PRO A 94 -19.38 3.16 25.16
CA PRO A 94 -20.09 4.43 24.89
C PRO A 94 -20.35 5.34 26.10
N GLY A 95 -20.57 4.79 27.29
CA GLY A 95 -20.88 5.56 28.50
C GLY A 95 -19.72 6.37 29.08
N GLU A 96 -18.48 6.17 28.61
CA GLU A 96 -17.29 6.83 29.18
C GLU A 96 -16.82 8.06 28.39
N ILE A 97 -17.36 8.31 27.20
CA ILE A 97 -16.81 9.35 26.33
C ILE A 97 -16.99 10.77 26.88
N GLU A 98 -18.09 11.05 27.58
CA GLU A 98 -18.31 12.35 28.23
C GLU A 98 -17.22 12.60 29.28
N ARG A 99 -16.96 11.60 30.12
CA ARG A 99 -15.89 11.63 31.11
C ARG A 99 -14.51 11.77 30.47
N TYR A 100 -14.30 11.12 29.33
CA TYR A 100 -13.04 11.28 28.60
C TYR A 100 -12.89 12.70 28.05
N ALA A 101 -13.98 13.30 27.56
CA ALA A 101 -13.97 14.69 27.12
C ALA A 101 -13.64 15.65 28.28
N GLU A 102 -14.23 15.45 29.45
CA GLU A 102 -13.93 16.22 30.67
C GLU A 102 -12.45 16.12 31.06
N TYR A 103 -11.91 14.90 31.06
CA TYR A 103 -10.50 14.65 31.35
C TYR A 103 -9.57 15.34 30.34
N GLU A 104 -9.88 15.27 29.04
CA GLU A 104 -9.07 15.93 28.02
C GLU A 104 -9.13 17.46 28.13
N ILE A 105 -10.27 18.03 28.53
CA ILE A 105 -10.38 19.47 28.83
C ILE A 105 -9.51 19.85 30.02
N GLU A 106 -9.51 19.06 31.10
CA GLU A 106 -8.63 19.29 32.25
C GLU A 106 -7.15 19.25 31.84
N ARG A 107 -6.77 18.25 31.06
CA ARG A 107 -5.40 18.08 30.58
C ARG A 107 -4.95 19.20 29.66
N MET A 108 -5.81 19.63 28.73
CA MET A 108 -5.55 20.78 27.86
C MET A 108 -5.28 22.04 28.69
N ARG A 109 -6.18 22.38 29.63
CA ARG A 109 -6.02 23.54 30.51
C ARG A 109 -4.72 23.50 31.32
N ALA A 110 -4.35 22.33 31.84
CA ALA A 110 -3.13 22.18 32.60
C ALA A 110 -1.85 22.32 31.74
N LEU A 111 -1.87 21.80 30.51
CA LEU A 111 -0.76 21.98 29.56
C LEU A 111 -0.64 23.44 29.10
N GLU A 112 -1.76 24.13 28.89
CA GLU A 112 -1.78 25.55 28.54
C GLU A 112 -1.05 26.42 29.57
N GLN A 113 -1.22 26.11 30.87
CA GLN A 113 -0.55 26.84 31.96
C GLN A 113 0.98 26.78 31.91
N ILE A 114 1.55 25.78 31.23
CA ILE A 114 3.00 25.63 31.04
C ILE A 114 3.43 25.88 29.59
N GLY A 115 2.57 26.50 28.78
CA GLY A 115 2.86 26.84 27.38
C GLY A 115 2.94 25.64 26.44
N LYS A 116 2.32 24.51 26.81
CA LYS A 116 2.31 23.26 26.03
C LYS A 116 0.94 22.96 25.43
N LYS A 117 0.92 22.06 24.45
CA LYS A 117 -0.31 21.66 23.75
C LYS A 117 -0.56 20.17 23.89
N ALA A 118 -1.84 19.80 23.95
CA ALA A 118 -2.31 18.43 23.86
C ALA A 118 -2.56 18.00 22.41
N ALA A 119 -2.29 16.73 22.11
CA ALA A 119 -2.99 15.98 21.08
C ALA A 119 -4.02 15.09 21.81
N ILE A 120 -5.32 15.34 21.58
CA ILE A 120 -6.42 14.74 22.34
C ILE A 120 -7.07 13.58 21.60
N GLY A 121 -7.77 12.71 22.35
CA GLY A 121 -8.72 11.78 21.76
C GLY A 121 -8.07 10.65 20.96
N CYS A 122 -6.95 10.12 21.47
CA CYS A 122 -6.15 9.03 20.86
C CYS A 122 -6.98 7.73 20.72
N PHE A 123 -7.98 7.73 19.86
CA PHE A 123 -8.95 6.66 19.70
C PHE A 123 -8.40 5.58 18.78
N ALA A 124 -8.70 4.33 19.12
CA ALA A 124 -8.45 3.17 18.27
C ALA A 124 -9.16 3.33 16.92
N THR A 125 -8.68 2.62 15.91
CA THR A 125 -9.40 2.54 14.64
C THR A 125 -10.84 2.03 14.88
N GLY A 126 -11.80 2.51 14.11
CA GLY A 126 -13.20 2.12 14.29
C GLY A 126 -13.94 2.86 15.42
N THR A 127 -13.24 3.64 16.24
CA THR A 127 -13.77 4.20 17.50
C THR A 127 -13.49 5.71 17.58
N PRO A 128 -14.37 6.53 18.20
CA PRO A 128 -15.76 6.28 18.59
C PRO A 128 -16.66 6.10 17.37
N GLU A 129 -17.77 5.38 17.54
CA GLU A 129 -18.74 5.12 16.47
C GLU A 129 -19.18 6.41 15.76
N ILE A 130 -19.09 6.42 14.43
CA ILE A 130 -19.45 7.55 13.57
C ILE A 130 -20.72 7.26 12.78
N THR A 131 -21.04 5.98 12.56
CA THR A 131 -22.24 5.52 11.84
C THR A 131 -23.51 5.60 12.69
N ASP A 132 -23.39 5.91 13.99
CA ASP A 132 -24.50 6.22 14.89
C ASP A 132 -25.09 7.63 14.67
N ASN A 133 -24.90 8.17 13.46
CA ASN A 133 -25.11 9.56 13.05
C ASN A 133 -24.27 10.58 13.85
N GLY A 134 -23.13 10.14 14.38
CA GLY A 134 -22.18 10.93 15.17
C GLY A 134 -22.64 11.22 16.60
N ARG A 135 -23.58 10.43 17.13
CA ARG A 135 -24.14 10.61 18.48
C ARG A 135 -23.04 10.52 19.53
N THR A 136 -22.20 9.49 19.45
CA THR A 136 -21.08 9.30 20.36
C THR A 136 -20.07 10.45 20.24
N TRP A 137 -19.69 10.85 19.02
CA TRP A 137 -18.81 12.01 18.79
C TRP A 137 -19.34 13.34 19.36
N ARG A 138 -20.66 13.55 19.38
CA ARG A 138 -21.26 14.77 19.99
C ARG A 138 -21.04 14.85 21.49
N LEU A 139 -20.88 13.72 22.17
CA LEU A 139 -20.53 13.69 23.59
C LEU A 139 -19.08 14.13 23.82
N PHE A 140 -18.19 13.90 22.85
CA PHE A 140 -16.79 14.37 22.89
C PHE A 140 -16.62 15.82 22.38
N ARG A 141 -17.66 16.42 21.79
CA ARG A 141 -17.63 17.76 21.19
C ARG A 141 -17.04 18.85 22.10
N PRO A 142 -17.34 18.91 23.42
CA PRO A 142 -16.77 19.96 24.27
C PRO A 142 -15.24 19.98 24.28
N ALA A 143 -14.59 18.81 24.23
CA ALA A 143 -13.13 18.70 24.14
C ALA A 143 -12.62 19.16 22.77
N ILE A 144 -13.31 18.79 21.68
CA ILE A 144 -13.00 19.24 20.32
C ILE A 144 -13.07 20.77 20.19
N GLU A 145 -14.11 21.38 20.75
CA GLU A 145 -14.28 22.84 20.76
C GLU A 145 -13.20 23.55 21.58
N HIS A 146 -12.83 23.00 22.74
CA HIS A 146 -11.72 23.53 23.53
C HIS A 146 -10.39 23.40 22.77
N ALA A 147 -10.15 22.25 22.14
CA ALA A 147 -8.95 22.01 21.34
C ALA A 147 -8.79 23.00 20.19
N ALA A 148 -9.88 23.24 19.45
CA ALA A 148 -9.90 24.18 18.32
C ALA A 148 -9.59 25.63 18.75
N ARG A 149 -10.10 26.07 19.92
CA ARG A 149 -9.82 27.41 20.46
C ARG A 149 -8.40 27.52 21.03
N GLY A 150 -7.90 26.46 21.65
CA GLY A 150 -6.61 26.42 22.34
C GLY A 150 -5.41 26.13 21.42
N GLY A 151 -5.61 25.88 20.12
CA GLY A 151 -4.51 25.48 19.22
C GLY A 151 -3.94 24.09 19.55
N HIS A 152 -4.76 23.23 20.16
CA HIS A 152 -4.45 21.82 20.36
C HIS A 152 -4.72 21.02 19.09
N ALA A 153 -4.44 19.73 19.11
CA ALA A 153 -4.68 18.83 17.98
C ALA A 153 -5.57 17.66 18.37
N LEU A 154 -6.23 17.05 17.39
CA LEU A 154 -6.80 15.71 17.49
C LEU A 154 -5.72 14.69 17.13
N ALA A 155 -5.64 13.60 17.88
CA ALA A 155 -4.87 12.41 17.55
C ALA A 155 -5.82 11.26 17.24
N LEU A 156 -5.60 10.51 16.16
CA LEU A 156 -6.39 9.32 15.83
C LEU A 156 -5.48 8.18 15.42
N HIS A 157 -5.96 6.95 15.61
CA HIS A 157 -5.32 5.78 15.04
C HIS A 157 -6.05 5.34 13.78
N GLU A 158 -5.30 5.10 12.70
CA GLU A 158 -5.83 4.57 11.44
C GLU A 158 -4.94 3.44 10.93
N TYR A 159 -5.31 2.23 11.34
CA TYR A 159 -4.72 0.98 10.89
C TYR A 159 -5.81 0.01 10.43
N ALA A 160 -5.43 -0.92 9.56
CA ALA A 160 -6.31 -1.97 9.05
C ALA A 160 -5.52 -3.25 8.77
N GLY A 161 -6.18 -4.40 8.67
CA GLY A 161 -5.54 -5.66 8.27
C GLY A 161 -6.45 -6.49 7.39
N PRO A 162 -5.93 -7.24 6.40
CA PRO A 162 -4.51 -7.54 6.16
C PRO A 162 -3.74 -6.50 5.31
N TYR A 163 -4.39 -5.42 4.87
CA TYR A 163 -3.79 -4.31 4.10
C TYR A 163 -4.50 -3.00 4.46
N MET A 164 -3.83 -1.86 4.29
CA MET A 164 -4.34 -0.56 4.77
C MET A 164 -5.65 -0.11 4.12
N GLN A 165 -5.89 -0.49 2.86
CA GLN A 165 -7.10 -0.15 2.11
C GLN A 165 -8.32 -0.96 2.56
N TYR A 166 -8.15 -1.99 3.39
CA TYR A 166 -9.29 -2.80 3.85
C TYR A 166 -10.35 -1.91 4.53
N MET A 167 -11.63 -2.15 4.23
CA MET A 167 -12.79 -1.38 4.71
C MET A 167 -12.89 0.06 4.18
N THR A 168 -12.18 0.43 3.10
CA THR A 168 -12.52 1.63 2.32
C THR A 168 -13.77 1.40 1.48
N LEU A 169 -14.64 2.40 1.41
CA LEU A 169 -15.91 2.41 0.69
C LEU A 169 -15.66 2.59 -0.82
N THR A 170 -15.34 1.51 -1.53
CA THR A 170 -15.16 1.51 -2.98
C THR A 170 -16.50 1.65 -3.71
N ALA A 171 -16.50 2.22 -4.91
CA ALA A 171 -17.74 2.50 -5.66
C ALA A 171 -18.41 1.23 -6.20
N ASP A 172 -17.63 0.17 -6.43
CA ASP A 172 -18.12 -1.17 -6.78
C ASP A 172 -18.77 -1.93 -5.61
N GLY A 173 -18.79 -1.36 -4.40
CA GLY A 173 -19.37 -1.98 -3.20
C GLY A 173 -18.55 -3.16 -2.65
N LEU A 174 -17.35 -3.41 -3.18
CA LEU A 174 -16.43 -4.42 -2.66
C LEU A 174 -15.68 -3.88 -1.42
N ASN A 175 -14.69 -4.66 -0.98
CA ASN A 175 -13.70 -4.27 0.02
C ASN A 175 -14.28 -4.05 1.44
N GLN A 176 -15.44 -4.65 1.71
CA GLN A 176 -16.16 -4.55 2.99
C GLN A 176 -16.34 -5.91 3.68
N TRP A 177 -16.53 -5.87 5.01
CA TRP A 177 -17.07 -7.01 5.74
C TRP A 177 -18.60 -6.95 5.78
N ASN A 178 -19.27 -7.99 5.29
CA ASN A 178 -20.70 -8.14 5.50
C ASN A 178 -20.94 -8.77 6.88
N GLY A 179 -21.33 -7.94 7.86
CA GLY A 179 -21.61 -8.38 9.22
C GLY A 179 -22.81 -9.35 9.35
N GLN A 180 -23.81 -9.26 8.46
CA GLN A 180 -24.98 -10.15 8.49
C GLN A 180 -24.62 -11.56 8.03
N GLN A 181 -23.76 -11.66 7.03
CA GLN A 181 -23.31 -12.93 6.46
C GLN A 181 -21.98 -13.42 7.06
N ASN A 182 -21.40 -12.62 7.97
CA ASN A 182 -20.09 -12.82 8.56
C ASN A 182 -19.01 -13.20 7.53
N ARG A 183 -18.94 -12.47 6.41
CA ARG A 183 -18.00 -12.75 5.32
C ARG A 183 -17.46 -11.49 4.69
N PHE A 184 -16.23 -11.57 4.19
CA PHE A 184 -15.65 -10.54 3.34
C PHE A 184 -16.31 -10.59 1.95
N VAL A 185 -16.69 -9.44 1.39
CA VAL A 185 -17.38 -9.38 0.09
C VAL A 185 -16.44 -9.47 -1.11
N GLY A 186 -15.13 -9.54 -0.89
CA GLY A 186 -14.09 -9.53 -1.92
C GLY A 186 -13.37 -8.19 -2.00
N ALA A 187 -12.14 -8.17 -2.49
CA ALA A 187 -11.37 -6.93 -2.69
C ALA A 187 -11.53 -6.46 -4.14
N SER A 188 -11.45 -5.14 -4.37
CA SER A 188 -11.43 -4.63 -5.73
C SER A 188 -10.04 -4.85 -6.36
N THR A 189 -10.02 -5.27 -7.62
CA THR A 189 -8.79 -5.40 -8.41
C THR A 189 -8.53 -4.19 -9.29
N ASP A 190 -9.47 -3.26 -9.37
CA ASP A 190 -9.37 -2.01 -10.12
C ASP A 190 -8.69 -0.91 -9.27
N PRO A 191 -7.47 -0.44 -9.64
CA PRO A 191 -6.79 0.62 -8.92
C PRO A 191 -7.59 1.93 -8.84
N ALA A 192 -8.51 2.20 -9.77
CA ALA A 192 -9.30 3.42 -9.76
C ALA A 192 -10.20 3.52 -8.52
N GLN A 193 -10.65 2.39 -7.96
CA GLN A 193 -11.50 2.35 -6.77
C GLN A 193 -10.82 2.91 -5.52
N TYR A 194 -9.50 2.83 -5.45
CA TYR A 194 -8.71 3.31 -4.30
C TYR A 194 -8.10 4.70 -4.54
N ARG A 195 -8.20 5.22 -5.76
CA ARG A 195 -7.57 6.45 -6.24
C ARG A 195 -8.57 7.62 -6.38
N ASP A 196 -9.65 7.60 -5.59
CA ASP A 196 -10.52 8.77 -5.40
C ASP A 196 -10.00 9.64 -4.25
N PRO A 197 -9.67 10.93 -4.46
CA PRO A 197 -9.24 11.83 -3.39
C PRO A 197 -10.31 12.11 -2.33
N LYS A 198 -11.58 11.75 -2.59
CA LYS A 198 -12.71 11.85 -1.65
C LYS A 198 -13.06 10.51 -0.99
N LEU A 199 -12.31 9.45 -1.26
CA LEU A 199 -12.55 8.10 -0.73
C LEU A 199 -12.73 8.13 0.79
N ARG A 200 -13.63 7.30 1.32
CA ARG A 200 -13.83 7.16 2.76
C ARG A 200 -13.60 5.72 3.16
N GLY A 201 -13.37 5.48 4.44
CA GLY A 201 -13.33 4.13 4.98
C GLY A 201 -13.74 4.11 6.42
N TYR A 202 -13.99 2.91 6.94
CA TYR A 202 -14.38 2.74 8.33
C TYR A 202 -13.17 2.62 9.28
N LEU A 203 -12.07 2.05 8.77
CA LEU A 203 -10.81 1.84 9.51
C LEU A 203 -9.79 2.94 9.19
N THR A 204 -9.37 3.03 7.92
CA THR A 204 -8.55 4.13 7.38
C THR A 204 -9.43 5.13 6.63
N LEU A 205 -9.02 6.41 6.58
CA LEU A 205 -9.77 7.54 6.01
C LEU A 205 -11.10 7.83 6.70
N ARG A 206 -11.32 7.29 7.90
CA ARG A 206 -12.51 7.49 8.72
C ARG A 206 -12.58 8.92 9.23
N TYR A 207 -11.43 9.54 9.48
CA TYR A 207 -11.36 10.92 9.91
C TYR A 207 -12.16 11.87 9.01
N ARG A 208 -12.32 11.57 7.70
CA ARG A 208 -13.10 12.42 6.78
C ARG A 208 -14.56 12.53 7.21
N MET A 209 -15.15 11.43 7.71
CA MET A 209 -16.52 11.43 8.25
C MET A 209 -16.61 12.23 9.55
N VAL A 210 -15.59 12.13 10.41
CA VAL A 210 -15.49 12.88 11.66
C VAL A 210 -15.36 14.38 11.39
N TYR A 211 -14.51 14.77 10.44
CA TYR A 211 -14.32 16.17 10.06
C TYR A 211 -15.53 16.76 9.34
N ASP A 212 -16.30 15.96 8.59
CA ASP A 212 -17.59 16.41 8.07
C ASP A 212 -18.56 16.75 9.20
N LEU A 213 -18.59 15.95 10.28
CA LEU A 213 -19.38 16.27 11.47
C LEU A 213 -18.87 17.58 12.12
N PHE A 214 -17.56 17.76 12.25
CA PHE A 214 -16.96 18.97 12.83
C PHE A 214 -17.31 20.24 12.04
N LYS A 215 -17.39 20.15 10.71
CA LYS A 215 -17.84 21.27 9.86
C LYS A 215 -19.25 21.73 10.24
N THR A 216 -20.14 20.81 10.64
CA THR A 216 -21.49 21.18 11.10
C THR A 216 -21.48 21.94 12.43
N TRP A 217 -20.37 21.90 13.17
CA TRP A 217 -20.14 22.68 14.39
C TRP A 217 -19.31 23.96 14.13
N GLY A 218 -18.99 24.26 12.87
CA GLY A 218 -18.15 25.41 12.49
C GLY A 218 -16.65 25.18 12.67
N ILE A 219 -16.21 23.94 12.94
CA ILE A 219 -14.80 23.60 13.15
C ILE A 219 -14.25 22.99 11.85
N THR A 220 -13.35 23.70 11.17
CA THR A 220 -12.86 23.31 9.82
C THR A 220 -11.35 23.13 9.73
N ASP A 221 -10.62 23.48 10.78
CA ASP A 221 -9.16 23.63 10.78
C ASP A 221 -8.47 23.08 12.04
N LEU A 222 -9.16 22.25 12.83
CA LEU A 222 -8.52 21.53 13.93
C LEU A 222 -7.36 20.68 13.36
N PRO A 223 -6.12 20.82 13.84
CA PRO A 223 -5.02 19.95 13.43
C PRO A 223 -5.30 18.49 13.76
N LEU A 224 -5.04 17.58 12.82
CA LEU A 224 -5.12 16.14 13.00
C LEU A 224 -3.74 15.50 12.84
N PHE A 225 -3.34 14.70 13.81
CA PHE A 225 -2.24 13.76 13.68
C PHE A 225 -2.79 12.33 13.66
N ILE A 226 -2.37 11.55 12.67
CA ILE A 226 -2.56 10.10 12.72
C ILE A 226 -1.38 9.54 13.48
N THR A 227 -1.57 9.29 14.76
CA THR A 227 -0.49 9.02 15.71
C THR A 227 -0.18 7.54 15.85
N GLU A 228 -1.01 6.67 15.27
CA GLU A 228 -0.70 5.27 14.99
C GLU A 228 -1.35 4.90 13.65
N GLY A 229 -0.56 4.51 12.66
CA GLY A 229 -1.11 4.05 11.39
C GLY A 229 -0.23 2.99 10.75
N GLY A 230 -0.83 2.07 10.01
CA GLY A 230 -0.14 0.94 9.42
C GLY A 230 -1.04 -0.27 9.22
N VAL A 231 -0.44 -1.46 9.19
CA VAL A 231 -1.18 -2.72 9.16
C VAL A 231 -1.16 -3.37 10.53
N ASP A 232 -2.35 -3.67 11.04
CA ASP A 232 -2.57 -4.29 12.35
C ASP A 232 -3.70 -5.32 12.29
N ASN A 233 -3.82 -6.12 13.35
CA ASN A 233 -4.79 -7.18 13.48
C ASN A 233 -6.20 -6.67 13.80
N THR A 234 -6.88 -6.12 12.81
CA THR A 234 -8.29 -5.76 12.92
C THR A 234 -9.20 -6.98 12.86
N SER A 235 -10.27 -7.01 13.66
CA SER A 235 -11.27 -8.07 13.61
C SER A 235 -12.68 -7.48 13.42
N PRO A 236 -13.50 -8.00 12.49
CA PRO A 236 -13.19 -9.09 11.57
C PRO A 236 -12.30 -8.63 10.40
N ARG A 237 -11.57 -9.56 9.79
CA ARG A 237 -10.78 -9.31 8.58
C ARG A 237 -10.71 -10.53 7.65
N PRO A 238 -10.48 -10.33 6.34
CA PRO A 238 -10.13 -11.43 5.46
C PRO A 238 -8.70 -11.94 5.69
N GLY A 239 -8.40 -13.12 5.14
CA GLY A 239 -7.06 -13.73 5.18
C GLY A 239 -6.78 -14.60 6.41
N GLY A 240 -5.55 -15.13 6.49
CA GLY A 240 -5.09 -16.00 7.58
C GLY A 240 -4.61 -15.26 8.84
N GLN A 241 -4.15 -16.00 9.84
CA GLN A 241 -3.56 -15.44 11.07
C GLN A 241 -2.34 -14.57 10.75
N GLY A 242 -2.23 -13.41 11.39
CA GLY A 242 -1.19 -12.41 11.16
C GLY A 242 -1.45 -11.16 11.99
N ALA A 243 -0.38 -10.49 12.41
CA ALA A 243 -0.43 -9.33 13.27
C ALA A 243 -0.11 -8.04 12.49
N GLY A 244 1.13 -7.88 12.03
CA GLY A 244 1.62 -6.69 11.35
C GLY A 244 1.92 -6.90 9.87
N TYR A 245 2.43 -5.86 9.21
CA TYR A 245 2.66 -5.89 7.76
C TYR A 245 3.59 -7.02 7.30
N LYS A 246 4.55 -7.45 8.14
CA LYS A 246 5.47 -8.54 7.77
C LYS A 246 4.77 -9.88 7.64
N ASP A 247 3.77 -10.16 8.48
CA ASP A 247 3.00 -11.40 8.40
C ASP A 247 2.16 -11.46 7.12
N PHE A 248 1.78 -10.31 6.58
CA PHE A 248 1.06 -10.22 5.30
C PHE A 248 1.97 -10.04 4.09
N ALA A 249 3.28 -9.86 4.29
CA ALA A 249 4.24 -9.72 3.20
C ALA A 249 4.29 -10.99 2.35
N GLY A 250 4.16 -10.84 1.03
CA GLY A 250 4.18 -11.97 0.09
C GLY A 250 2.90 -12.81 0.04
N THR A 251 1.89 -12.51 0.84
CA THR A 251 0.55 -13.12 0.75
C THR A 251 -0.20 -12.63 -0.51
N GLU A 252 -1.36 -13.20 -0.81
CA GLU A 252 -2.27 -12.71 -1.85
C GLU A 252 -2.65 -11.23 -1.64
N TRP A 253 -2.76 -10.78 -0.38
CA TRP A 253 -3.14 -9.42 -0.01
C TRP A 253 -2.11 -8.39 -0.46
N ALA A 254 -0.83 -8.65 -0.23
CA ALA A 254 0.28 -7.81 -0.68
C ALA A 254 0.55 -7.91 -2.19
N ARG A 255 -0.11 -8.83 -2.90
CA ARG A 255 0.07 -9.07 -4.35
C ARG A 255 -1.07 -8.52 -5.19
N MET A 256 -2.12 -7.98 -4.57
CA MET A 256 -3.24 -7.42 -5.32
C MET A 256 -2.80 -6.21 -6.13
N PRO A 257 -3.07 -6.15 -7.45
CA PRO A 257 -2.65 -5.04 -8.30
C PRO A 257 -3.09 -3.67 -7.79
N ALA A 258 -4.28 -3.56 -7.21
CA ALA A 258 -4.84 -2.30 -6.73
C ALA A 258 -4.31 -1.84 -5.35
N VAL A 259 -3.61 -2.71 -4.62
CA VAL A 259 -3.17 -2.49 -3.23
C VAL A 259 -1.64 -2.44 -3.14
N GLY A 260 -0.97 -3.45 -3.68
CA GLY A 260 0.49 -3.59 -3.66
C GLY A 260 1.09 -4.02 -2.32
N ASP A 261 2.42 -4.01 -2.26
CA ASP A 261 3.17 -4.30 -1.04
C ASP A 261 3.01 -3.17 0.00
N TYR A 262 3.59 -3.36 1.19
CA TYR A 262 3.39 -2.39 2.27
C TYR A 262 3.87 -0.98 1.93
N ALA A 263 4.91 -0.84 1.11
CA ALA A 263 5.37 0.48 0.65
C ALA A 263 4.34 1.17 -0.25
N GLU A 264 3.69 0.44 -1.18
CA GLU A 264 2.60 1.00 -1.98
C GLU A 264 1.37 1.32 -1.13
N GLN A 265 1.08 0.55 -0.08
CA GLN A 265 0.01 0.84 0.88
C GLN A 265 0.28 2.14 1.66
N ARG A 266 1.51 2.33 2.18
CA ARG A 266 1.93 3.58 2.83
C ARG A 266 1.84 4.76 1.87
N ARG A 267 2.34 4.59 0.64
CA ARG A 267 2.26 5.60 -0.43
C ARG A 267 0.81 5.98 -0.74
N TRP A 268 -0.08 5.00 -0.89
CA TRP A 268 -1.50 5.23 -1.12
C TRP A 268 -2.10 6.06 0.01
N TYR A 269 -1.83 5.70 1.26
CA TYR A 269 -2.36 6.43 2.41
C TYR A 269 -1.79 7.85 2.49
N MET A 270 -0.48 8.03 2.22
CA MET A 270 0.15 9.35 2.17
C MET A 270 -0.39 10.23 1.03
N TRP A 271 -0.75 9.61 -0.10
CA TRP A 271 -1.44 10.31 -1.19
C TRP A 271 -2.86 10.71 -0.78
N GLN A 272 -3.60 9.84 -0.10
CA GLN A 272 -4.94 10.18 0.37
C GLN A 272 -4.90 11.36 1.36
N VAL A 273 -4.11 11.26 2.42
CA VAL A 273 -4.06 12.29 3.47
C VAL A 273 -3.46 13.62 2.99
N SER A 274 -2.72 13.66 1.87
CA SER A 274 -2.24 14.93 1.30
C SER A 274 -3.36 15.83 0.77
N HIS A 275 -4.55 15.27 0.50
CA HIS A 275 -5.74 16.02 0.09
C HIS A 275 -6.47 16.71 1.24
N ASP A 276 -6.14 16.35 2.48
CA ASP A 276 -6.85 16.83 3.67
C ASP A 276 -5.97 17.80 4.48
N ARG A 277 -6.20 19.11 4.29
CA ARG A 277 -5.37 20.19 4.87
C ARG A 277 -5.24 20.16 6.40
N TYR A 278 -6.22 19.56 7.07
CA TYR A 278 -6.30 19.49 8.53
C TYR A 278 -5.46 18.33 9.09
N VAL A 279 -5.19 17.28 8.31
CA VAL A 279 -4.11 16.33 8.65
C VAL A 279 -2.81 17.14 8.69
N LYS A 280 -1.93 16.89 9.66
CA LYS A 280 -0.63 17.57 9.81
C LYS A 280 0.54 16.60 9.87
N GLY A 281 0.24 15.32 10.08
CA GLY A 281 1.24 14.29 10.24
C GLY A 281 0.63 12.91 10.34
N VAL A 282 1.36 11.93 9.84
CA VAL A 282 1.03 10.51 9.99
C VAL A 282 2.31 9.80 10.38
N VAL A 283 2.24 8.89 11.35
CA VAL A 283 3.37 8.04 11.74
C VAL A 283 3.07 6.58 11.50
N ASP A 284 4.12 5.80 11.27
CA ASP A 284 4.08 4.35 11.35
C ASP A 284 4.34 3.89 12.79
N PHE A 285 3.45 3.07 13.35
CA PHE A 285 3.51 2.66 14.75
C PHE A 285 4.55 1.58 15.06
N GLY A 286 5.17 0.97 14.06
CA GLY A 286 5.99 -0.21 14.23
C GLY A 286 7.41 0.02 14.76
N TRP A 287 7.93 1.24 14.77
CA TRP A 287 9.38 1.46 14.94
C TRP A 287 9.90 1.05 16.34
N GLU A 288 10.89 0.14 16.33
CA GLU A 288 11.58 -0.37 17.52
C GLU A 288 10.64 -0.88 18.62
N GLY A 289 9.59 -1.61 18.25
CA GLY A 289 8.73 -2.29 19.23
C GLY A 289 9.52 -3.35 20.02
N THR A 290 9.66 -3.16 21.32
CA THR A 290 10.48 -4.00 22.20
C THR A 290 9.69 -5.07 22.97
N ALA A 291 8.36 -4.98 23.00
CA ALA A 291 7.52 -5.98 23.65
C ALA A 291 7.35 -7.25 22.80
N THR A 292 7.12 -8.37 23.45
CA THR A 292 6.83 -9.66 22.78
C THR A 292 5.69 -9.50 21.78
N GLY A 293 5.90 -9.95 20.54
CA GLY A 293 4.91 -9.85 19.44
C GLY A 293 5.13 -8.70 18.47
N TRP A 294 5.99 -7.72 18.79
CA TRP A 294 6.22 -6.56 17.92
C TRP A 294 7.08 -6.83 16.68
N ALA A 295 7.72 -8.00 16.60
CA ALA A 295 8.60 -8.36 15.48
C ALA A 295 7.91 -8.25 14.11
N SER A 296 6.60 -8.53 14.05
CA SER A 296 5.80 -8.44 12.83
C SER A 296 5.57 -7.00 12.33
N PHE A 297 5.81 -6.00 13.18
CA PHE A 297 5.57 -4.58 12.88
C PHE A 297 6.88 -3.80 12.73
N ASP A 298 7.99 -4.33 13.25
CA ASP A 298 9.21 -3.53 13.44
C ASP A 298 9.92 -3.14 12.13
N LEU A 299 9.68 -1.91 11.66
CA LEU A 299 10.38 -1.31 10.52
C LEU A 299 11.87 -1.06 10.80
N ALA A 300 12.28 -0.89 12.07
CA ALA A 300 13.69 -0.70 12.39
C ALA A 300 14.49 -1.98 12.08
N ALA A 301 13.86 -3.16 12.07
CA ALA A 301 14.50 -4.40 11.65
C ALA A 301 14.41 -4.68 10.13
N ASP A 302 13.80 -3.79 9.33
CA ASP A 302 13.58 -4.00 7.89
C ASP A 302 14.04 -2.80 7.03
N PRO A 303 15.36 -2.64 6.83
CA PRO A 303 15.90 -1.56 6.01
C PRO A 303 15.46 -1.61 4.54
N ALA A 304 15.13 -2.80 4.02
CA ALA A 304 14.66 -2.96 2.65
C ALA A 304 13.27 -2.34 2.47
N MET A 305 12.35 -2.61 3.39
CA MET A 305 11.02 -1.99 3.39
C MET A 305 11.09 -0.49 3.65
N VAL A 306 11.95 -0.03 4.57
CA VAL A 306 12.17 1.41 4.80
C VAL A 306 12.62 2.12 3.51
N ASN A 307 13.57 1.54 2.78
CA ASN A 307 14.03 2.09 1.50
C ASN A 307 12.90 2.11 0.45
N ARG A 308 12.08 1.06 0.40
CA ARG A 308 10.91 0.99 -0.48
C ARG A 308 9.88 2.08 -0.15
N ILE A 309 9.54 2.30 1.13
CA ILE A 309 8.60 3.35 1.57
C ILE A 309 9.12 4.73 1.14
N ILE A 310 10.40 5.04 1.43
CA ILE A 310 11.00 6.33 1.04
C ILE A 310 10.92 6.52 -0.48
N ALA A 311 11.28 5.50 -1.26
CA ALA A 311 11.24 5.58 -2.72
C ALA A 311 9.81 5.71 -3.28
N ALA A 312 8.85 5.00 -2.70
CA ALA A 312 7.44 5.01 -3.12
C ALA A 312 6.77 6.35 -2.83
N GLU A 313 7.09 6.98 -1.69
CA GLU A 313 6.54 8.26 -1.27
C GLU A 313 7.27 9.48 -1.86
N ALA A 314 8.51 9.33 -2.34
CA ALA A 314 9.31 10.44 -2.90
C ALA A 314 8.60 11.26 -4.00
N PRO A 315 7.79 10.69 -4.90
CA PRO A 315 7.04 11.44 -5.91
C PRO A 315 5.84 12.23 -5.35
N LEU A 316 5.44 11.98 -4.10
CA LEU A 316 4.31 12.69 -3.49
C LEU A 316 4.72 14.13 -3.13
N PRO A 317 3.78 15.09 -3.14
CA PRO A 317 4.06 16.48 -2.74
C PRO A 317 4.60 16.56 -1.31
N GLU A 318 5.42 17.56 -1.00
CA GLU A 318 5.79 17.89 0.38
C GLU A 318 4.64 18.66 1.06
N GLY A 319 4.28 18.26 2.28
CA GLY A 319 3.16 18.86 3.03
C GLY A 319 1.76 18.61 2.43
N HIS A 320 0.88 19.60 2.59
CA HIS A 320 -0.51 19.64 2.12
C HIS A 320 -0.67 20.68 1.01
N HIS A 321 -1.63 20.45 0.11
CA HIS A 321 -1.96 21.39 -0.98
C HIS A 321 -2.50 22.73 -0.45
N ALA A 322 -1.60 23.68 -0.20
CA ALA A 322 -1.95 25.08 -0.08
C ALA A 322 -2.22 25.65 -1.47
N GLY A 323 -3.46 25.53 -1.96
CA GLY A 323 -3.93 26.22 -3.17
C GLY A 323 -3.42 25.68 -4.52
N THR A 324 -2.64 24.60 -4.54
CA THR A 324 -2.28 23.91 -5.79
C THR A 324 -3.31 22.82 -6.09
N THR A 325 -3.75 22.72 -7.35
CA THR A 325 -4.53 21.58 -7.87
C THR A 325 -3.93 20.27 -7.35
N PRO A 326 -4.73 19.34 -6.79
CA PRO A 326 -4.23 18.05 -6.36
C PRO A 326 -3.49 17.37 -7.53
N PRO A 327 -2.33 16.74 -7.29
CA PRO A 327 -1.70 15.96 -8.33
C PRO A 327 -2.67 14.85 -8.73
N PRO A 328 -2.78 14.54 -10.02
CA PRO A 328 -3.53 13.36 -10.44
C PRO A 328 -3.01 12.13 -9.67
N PRO A 329 -3.84 11.08 -9.52
CA PRO A 329 -3.39 9.84 -8.92
C PRO A 329 -2.06 9.41 -9.55
N PRO A 330 -1.16 8.77 -8.78
CA PRO A 330 0.11 8.32 -9.33
C PRO A 330 -0.15 7.55 -10.63
N PRO A 331 0.64 7.82 -11.69
CA PRO A 331 0.44 7.15 -12.97
C PRO A 331 0.50 5.64 -12.73
N PRO A 332 -0.40 4.85 -13.36
CA PRO A 332 -0.39 3.42 -13.16
C PRO A 332 0.97 2.83 -13.56
N THR A 333 1.42 1.82 -12.82
CA THR A 333 2.69 1.13 -13.12
C THR A 333 2.65 0.57 -14.54
N ALA A 334 3.80 0.30 -15.16
CA ALA A 334 3.82 -0.32 -16.48
C ALA A 334 3.05 -1.66 -16.50
N ALA A 335 3.13 -2.40 -15.39
CA ALA A 335 2.39 -3.61 -15.17
C ALA A 335 0.86 -3.39 -15.12
N GLU A 336 0.38 -2.38 -14.40
CA GLU A 336 -1.04 -1.99 -14.36
C GLU A 336 -1.53 -1.50 -15.72
N ARG A 337 -0.75 -0.64 -16.39
CA ARG A 337 -1.08 -0.12 -17.74
C ARG A 337 -1.21 -1.25 -18.75
N LEU A 338 -0.34 -2.26 -18.69
CA LEU A 338 -0.43 -3.42 -19.58
C LEU A 338 -1.69 -4.24 -19.32
N ALA A 339 -2.01 -4.51 -18.05
CA ALA A 339 -3.22 -5.25 -17.69
C ALA A 339 -4.48 -4.52 -18.15
N GLN A 340 -4.54 -3.19 -17.94
CA GLN A 340 -5.66 -2.35 -18.39
C GLN A 340 -5.83 -2.41 -19.91
N LEU A 341 -4.76 -2.17 -20.69
CA LEU A 341 -4.82 -2.20 -22.15
C LEU A 341 -5.21 -3.57 -22.70
N LEU A 342 -4.76 -4.65 -22.08
CA LEU A 342 -5.13 -6.00 -22.49
C LEU A 342 -6.59 -6.31 -22.17
N ALA A 343 -7.06 -5.93 -20.98
CA ALA A 343 -8.47 -6.07 -20.60
C ALA A 343 -9.39 -5.29 -21.55
N GLU A 344 -9.06 -4.03 -21.86
CA GLU A 344 -9.83 -3.19 -22.80
C GLU A 344 -9.92 -3.79 -24.21
N ARG A 345 -8.86 -4.46 -24.68
CA ARG A 345 -8.78 -4.99 -26.05
C ARG A 345 -9.33 -6.41 -26.21
N LEU A 346 -9.35 -7.19 -25.14
CA LEU A 346 -9.65 -8.63 -25.20
C LEU A 346 -10.89 -9.03 -24.41
N GLY A 347 -11.38 -8.20 -23.48
CA GLY A 347 -12.54 -8.52 -22.66
C GLY A 347 -12.35 -9.82 -21.88
N ASP A 348 -13.31 -10.73 -22.04
CA ASP A 348 -13.34 -12.08 -21.45
C ASP A 348 -12.18 -12.98 -21.89
N ARG A 349 -11.50 -12.62 -22.99
CA ARG A 349 -10.31 -13.35 -23.46
C ARG A 349 -9.03 -12.99 -22.70
N PHE A 350 -9.05 -12.00 -21.82
CA PHE A 350 -7.92 -11.61 -20.98
C PHE A 350 -8.02 -12.15 -19.56
N HIS A 351 -6.91 -12.71 -19.07
CA HIS A 351 -6.78 -13.28 -17.73
C HIS A 351 -5.51 -12.78 -17.05
N ASP A 352 -5.63 -11.96 -16.00
CA ASP A 352 -4.49 -11.62 -15.15
C ASP A 352 -4.28 -12.68 -14.06
N VAL A 353 -3.35 -13.60 -14.31
CA VAL A 353 -3.08 -14.75 -13.44
C VAL A 353 -1.79 -14.57 -12.63
N ARG A 354 -1.18 -13.37 -12.65
CA ARG A 354 0.09 -13.12 -11.96
C ARG A 354 0.01 -13.43 -10.47
N ALA A 355 -1.12 -13.14 -9.83
CA ALA A 355 -1.32 -13.35 -8.40
C ALA A 355 -1.61 -14.81 -8.03
N THR A 356 -2.14 -15.60 -8.96
CA THR A 356 -2.67 -16.95 -8.70
C THR A 356 -1.72 -18.06 -9.11
N LEU A 357 -0.78 -17.81 -10.02
CA LEU A 357 0.15 -18.84 -10.47
C LEU A 357 1.12 -19.29 -9.36
N PRO A 358 1.48 -20.59 -9.32
CA PRO A 358 2.52 -21.13 -8.46
C PRO A 358 3.84 -20.38 -8.57
N ARG A 359 4.50 -20.20 -7.43
CA ARG A 359 5.81 -19.57 -7.29
C ARG A 359 6.64 -20.34 -6.28
N HIS A 360 7.95 -20.29 -6.44
CA HIS A 360 8.85 -20.91 -5.48
C HIS A 360 8.73 -20.23 -4.09
N ALA A 361 8.84 -21.01 -3.01
CA ALA A 361 8.67 -20.52 -1.65
C ALA A 361 9.58 -19.31 -1.34
N THR A 362 10.87 -19.43 -1.64
CA THR A 362 11.89 -18.41 -1.32
C THR A 362 12.51 -17.69 -2.53
N ALA A 363 12.76 -18.37 -3.66
CA ALA A 363 13.38 -17.75 -4.83
C ALA A 363 12.51 -16.62 -5.43
N ARG A 364 13.15 -15.53 -5.87
CA ARG A 364 12.50 -14.36 -6.46
C ARG A 364 13.22 -13.96 -7.74
N PHE A 365 12.46 -13.51 -8.74
CA PHE A 365 13.03 -12.83 -9.90
C PHE A 365 13.38 -11.37 -9.54
N GLY A 366 14.41 -10.84 -10.19
CA GLY A 366 14.79 -9.43 -10.06
C GLY A 366 13.91 -8.50 -10.90
N ALA A 367 14.08 -7.18 -10.71
CA ALA A 367 13.42 -6.17 -11.53
C ALA A 367 13.93 -6.23 -13.00
N LEU A 368 13.04 -5.94 -13.95
CA LEU A 368 13.36 -5.72 -15.35
C LEU A 368 13.27 -4.23 -15.65
N ASP A 369 14.38 -3.63 -16.04
CA ASP A 369 14.43 -2.25 -16.50
C ASP A 369 13.81 -2.16 -17.89
N LEU A 370 12.57 -1.67 -17.94
CA LEU A 370 11.80 -1.53 -19.18
C LEU A 370 12.45 -0.62 -20.21
N THR A 371 13.36 0.28 -19.80
CA THR A 371 14.10 1.13 -20.75
C THR A 371 15.15 0.33 -21.53
N LYS A 372 15.62 -0.80 -20.97
CA LYS A 372 16.64 -1.67 -21.55
C LYS A 372 16.10 -2.85 -22.34
N VAL A 373 14.78 -3.06 -22.39
CA VAL A 373 14.20 -4.18 -23.14
C VAL A 373 14.59 -4.08 -24.63
N ALA A 374 15.39 -5.01 -25.10
CA ALA A 374 15.93 -5.03 -26.45
C ALA A 374 14.97 -5.70 -27.45
N ALA A 375 14.24 -6.73 -27.00
CA ALA A 375 13.32 -7.48 -27.84
C ALA A 375 12.16 -8.12 -27.07
N TYR A 376 11.09 -8.44 -27.79
CA TYR A 376 10.07 -9.40 -27.35
C TYR A 376 10.50 -10.78 -27.82
N ALA A 377 10.81 -11.65 -26.86
CA ALA A 377 11.23 -13.03 -27.13
C ALA A 377 9.98 -13.89 -27.30
N VAL A 378 9.82 -14.47 -28.48
CA VAL A 378 8.65 -15.26 -28.82
C VAL A 378 8.97 -16.76 -28.67
N HIS A 379 8.10 -17.46 -27.95
CA HIS A 379 8.26 -18.86 -27.57
C HIS A 379 7.08 -19.71 -28.02
N HIS A 380 7.32 -21.02 -28.14
CA HIS A 380 6.30 -22.05 -28.01
C HIS A 380 6.54 -22.85 -26.74
N THR A 381 5.55 -23.61 -26.28
CA THR A 381 5.75 -24.49 -25.10
C THR A 381 6.30 -25.87 -25.44
N ALA A 382 6.32 -26.24 -26.73
CA ALA A 382 6.60 -27.60 -27.22
C ALA A 382 5.67 -28.65 -26.58
N GLY A 383 4.46 -28.22 -26.20
CA GLY A 383 3.43 -29.05 -25.57
C GLY A 383 2.11 -29.01 -26.35
N ALA A 384 1.04 -29.45 -25.71
CA ALA A 384 -0.30 -29.36 -26.29
C ALA A 384 -0.76 -27.91 -26.46
N ARG A 385 -1.55 -27.63 -27.50
CA ARG A 385 -2.09 -26.28 -27.75
C ARG A 385 -2.97 -25.79 -26.61
N ASP A 386 -3.65 -26.70 -25.92
CA ASP A 386 -4.53 -26.42 -24.78
C ASP A 386 -3.83 -26.56 -23.42
N GLN A 387 -2.49 -26.67 -23.40
CA GLN A 387 -1.71 -26.81 -22.16
C GLN A 387 -2.07 -25.69 -21.17
N ALA A 388 -2.46 -26.07 -19.95
CA ALA A 388 -2.86 -25.11 -18.92
C ALA A 388 -1.69 -24.24 -18.47
N VAL A 389 -1.92 -22.93 -18.33
CA VAL A 389 -0.89 -21.97 -17.88
C VAL A 389 -0.36 -22.30 -16.49
N GLU A 390 -1.24 -22.79 -15.61
CA GLU A 390 -0.84 -23.25 -14.29
C GLU A 390 0.08 -24.48 -14.35
N ALA A 391 -0.14 -25.42 -15.26
CA ALA A 391 0.74 -26.57 -15.45
C ALA A 391 2.14 -26.14 -15.91
N ILE A 392 2.23 -25.13 -16.79
CA ILE A 392 3.51 -24.54 -17.21
C ILE A 392 4.22 -23.89 -16.01
N ALA A 393 3.50 -23.14 -15.18
CA ALA A 393 4.05 -22.53 -13.97
C ALA A 393 4.55 -23.58 -12.96
N ARG A 394 3.77 -24.64 -12.69
CA ARG A 394 4.18 -25.75 -11.81
C ARG A 394 5.44 -26.43 -12.33
N TYR A 395 5.51 -26.75 -13.63
CA TYR A 395 6.72 -27.33 -14.21
C TYR A 395 7.96 -26.43 -13.98
N HIS A 396 7.84 -25.12 -14.24
CA HIS A 396 8.94 -24.19 -14.01
C HIS A 396 9.36 -24.08 -12.53
N VAL A 397 8.42 -24.15 -11.60
CA VAL A 397 8.72 -24.04 -10.17
C VAL A 397 9.21 -25.38 -9.61
N ASP A 398 8.42 -26.43 -9.77
CA ASP A 398 8.61 -27.71 -9.08
C ASP A 398 9.67 -28.57 -9.77
N THR A 399 9.78 -28.49 -11.10
CA THR A 399 10.77 -29.28 -11.86
C THR A 399 12.04 -28.50 -12.14
N ASN A 400 11.93 -27.24 -12.60
CA ASN A 400 13.13 -26.45 -12.92
C ASN A 400 13.69 -25.66 -11.73
N GLY A 401 12.98 -25.58 -10.60
CA GLY A 401 13.40 -24.83 -9.41
C GLY A 401 13.37 -23.31 -9.60
N TRP A 402 12.67 -22.79 -10.60
CA TRP A 402 12.63 -21.35 -10.88
C TRP A 402 11.70 -20.61 -9.93
N ALA A 403 11.94 -19.30 -9.76
CA ALA A 403 11.14 -18.45 -8.87
C ALA A 403 9.64 -18.40 -9.23
N GLY A 404 9.29 -18.71 -10.48
CA GLY A 404 7.92 -18.73 -11.00
C GLY A 404 7.93 -19.07 -12.50
N ILE A 405 6.80 -18.85 -13.17
CA ILE A 405 6.70 -19.04 -14.62
C ILE A 405 7.74 -18.20 -15.37
N GLY A 406 8.38 -18.81 -16.39
CA GLY A 406 9.43 -18.21 -17.19
C GLY A 406 9.00 -17.13 -18.19
N TYR A 407 7.68 -16.96 -18.43
CA TYR A 407 7.15 -16.04 -19.43
C TYR A 407 6.40 -14.88 -18.78
N HIS A 408 6.32 -13.74 -19.46
CA HIS A 408 5.50 -12.61 -19.01
C HIS A 408 4.06 -12.81 -19.46
N LEU A 409 3.87 -13.17 -20.74
CA LEU A 409 2.57 -13.40 -21.36
C LEU A 409 2.52 -14.82 -21.92
N VAL A 410 1.37 -15.47 -21.76
CA VAL A 410 1.06 -16.77 -22.39
C VAL A 410 -0.20 -16.62 -23.22
N VAL A 411 -0.12 -16.95 -24.51
CA VAL A 411 -1.25 -17.05 -25.42
C VAL A 411 -1.68 -18.52 -25.49
N ARG A 412 -2.96 -18.78 -25.26
CA ARG A 412 -3.54 -20.12 -25.26
C ARG A 412 -4.95 -20.08 -25.82
N GLN A 413 -5.15 -20.72 -26.98
CA GLN A 413 -6.45 -20.85 -27.63
C GLN A 413 -7.15 -19.50 -27.87
N GLY A 414 -6.40 -18.49 -28.32
CA GLY A 414 -6.91 -17.14 -28.55
C GLY A 414 -7.16 -16.30 -27.29
N HIS A 415 -6.89 -16.84 -26.09
CA HIS A 415 -6.88 -16.12 -24.82
C HIS A 415 -5.46 -15.66 -24.46
N VAL A 416 -5.37 -14.54 -23.71
CA VAL A 416 -4.11 -14.00 -23.20
C VAL A 416 -4.09 -14.08 -21.68
N TYR A 417 -3.07 -14.75 -21.17
CA TYR A 417 -2.79 -14.88 -19.76
C TYR A 417 -1.59 -14.02 -19.40
N TYR A 418 -1.81 -12.96 -18.62
CA TYR A 418 -0.72 -12.18 -18.05
C TYR A 418 -0.18 -12.94 -16.84
N ALA A 419 1.00 -13.53 -17.02
CA ALA A 419 1.53 -14.56 -16.13
C ALA A 419 2.67 -14.05 -15.24
N GLY A 420 3.44 -13.08 -15.73
CA GLY A 420 4.52 -12.43 -14.98
C GLY A 420 4.54 -10.94 -15.24
N ALA A 421 4.55 -10.14 -14.17
CA ALA A 421 4.62 -8.67 -14.25
C ALA A 421 5.75 -8.22 -15.20
N VAL A 422 5.42 -7.32 -16.13
CA VAL A 422 6.27 -6.91 -17.25
C VAL A 422 7.57 -6.22 -16.82
N ASP A 423 7.57 -5.61 -15.64
CA ASP A 423 8.72 -4.94 -14.98
C ASP A 423 9.51 -5.87 -14.04
N THR A 424 9.28 -7.18 -14.12
CA THR A 424 10.01 -8.20 -13.35
C THR A 424 10.59 -9.22 -14.31
N ALA A 425 11.90 -9.46 -14.24
CA ALA A 425 12.58 -10.41 -15.10
C ALA A 425 11.98 -11.83 -14.98
N ARG A 426 12.15 -12.64 -16.01
CA ARG A 426 11.64 -14.03 -16.04
C ARG A 426 12.69 -14.96 -16.62
N ALA A 427 12.56 -16.28 -16.44
CA ALA A 427 13.53 -17.25 -16.95
C ALA A 427 13.07 -17.86 -18.29
N HIS A 428 13.41 -17.23 -19.42
CA HIS A 428 13.02 -17.73 -20.76
C HIS A 428 14.14 -17.76 -21.79
N VAL A 429 15.12 -16.85 -21.72
CA VAL A 429 16.33 -16.89 -22.58
C VAL A 429 17.56 -16.79 -21.71
N PHE A 430 18.37 -17.85 -21.70
CA PHE A 430 19.56 -17.93 -20.85
C PHE A 430 20.50 -16.73 -21.07
N GLY A 431 20.92 -16.09 -19.97
CA GLY A 431 21.82 -14.93 -19.96
C GLY A 431 21.21 -13.60 -20.41
N ARG A 432 19.96 -13.57 -20.94
CA ARG A 432 19.36 -12.36 -21.53
C ARG A 432 18.03 -11.93 -20.93
N ASN A 433 17.59 -12.62 -19.87
CA ASN A 433 16.35 -12.33 -19.14
C ASN A 433 16.23 -10.89 -18.60
N HIS A 434 17.34 -10.17 -18.46
CA HIS A 434 17.41 -8.78 -18.00
C HIS A 434 17.11 -7.75 -19.10
N GLU A 435 16.92 -8.18 -20.35
CA GLU A 435 16.66 -7.30 -21.50
C GLU A 435 15.54 -7.82 -22.42
N LEU A 436 14.79 -8.84 -22.02
CA LEU A 436 13.79 -9.50 -22.89
C LEU A 436 12.44 -9.71 -22.21
N ILE A 437 11.36 -9.39 -22.93
CA ILE A 437 9.98 -9.74 -22.55
C ILE A 437 9.58 -11.02 -23.29
N GLY A 438 9.44 -12.12 -22.56
CA GLY A 438 8.98 -13.41 -23.09
C GLY A 438 7.46 -13.50 -23.31
N ILE A 439 7.05 -13.84 -24.54
CA ILE A 439 5.68 -14.14 -24.98
C ILE A 439 5.66 -15.60 -25.45
N SER A 440 4.94 -16.48 -24.74
CA SER A 440 4.83 -17.89 -25.13
C SER A 440 3.46 -18.18 -25.74
N VAL A 441 3.42 -18.97 -26.82
CA VAL A 441 2.19 -19.53 -27.37
C VAL A 441 2.14 -21.03 -27.04
N THR A 442 1.05 -21.51 -26.45
CA THR A 442 0.93 -22.94 -26.10
C THR A 442 0.82 -23.79 -27.36
N GLY A 443 1.66 -24.83 -27.47
CA GLY A 443 1.73 -25.68 -28.65
C GLY A 443 3.15 -26.07 -29.03
N ASP A 444 3.27 -26.96 -30.01
CA ASP A 444 4.53 -27.29 -30.69
C ASP A 444 4.47 -26.83 -32.15
N TYR A 445 5.27 -25.82 -32.47
CA TYR A 445 5.37 -25.21 -33.79
C TYR A 445 6.70 -25.51 -34.47
N THR A 446 7.40 -26.58 -34.06
CA THR A 446 8.62 -27.04 -34.73
C THR A 446 8.34 -27.33 -36.21
N GLN A 447 7.16 -27.90 -36.53
CA GLN A 447 6.74 -28.19 -37.90
C GLN A 447 5.40 -27.57 -38.32
N ALA A 448 4.55 -27.18 -37.36
CA ALA A 448 3.24 -26.57 -37.61
C ALA A 448 3.28 -25.04 -37.46
N GLN A 449 2.29 -24.35 -38.04
CA GLN A 449 2.02 -22.94 -37.75
C GLN A 449 0.99 -22.81 -36.62
N PRO A 450 1.05 -21.75 -35.79
CA PRO A 450 0.00 -21.45 -34.83
C PRO A 450 -1.33 -21.14 -35.50
N ALA A 451 -2.40 -21.41 -34.76
CA ALA A 451 -3.76 -21.11 -35.20
C ALA A 451 -4.00 -19.59 -35.26
N ALA A 452 -4.91 -19.17 -36.14
CA ALA A 452 -5.13 -17.76 -36.44
C ALA A 452 -5.56 -16.93 -35.22
N ASP A 453 -6.33 -17.52 -34.30
CA ASP A 453 -6.75 -16.92 -33.04
C ASP A 453 -5.57 -16.65 -32.08
N ASP A 454 -4.63 -17.59 -31.97
CA ASP A 454 -3.39 -17.42 -31.20
C ASP A 454 -2.50 -16.34 -31.81
N VAL A 455 -2.42 -16.28 -33.14
CA VAL A 455 -1.70 -15.21 -33.85
C VAL A 455 -2.37 -13.86 -33.58
N ALA A 456 -3.69 -13.76 -33.67
CA ALA A 456 -4.44 -12.54 -33.41
C ALA A 456 -4.26 -12.05 -31.96
N ALA A 457 -4.32 -12.96 -30.98
CA ALA A 457 -4.06 -12.65 -29.57
C ALA A 457 -2.62 -12.15 -29.35
N ALA A 458 -1.62 -12.77 -30.00
CA ALA A 458 -0.24 -12.33 -29.95
C ALA A 458 -0.03 -10.92 -30.54
N ARG A 459 -0.76 -10.56 -31.61
CA ARG A 459 -0.75 -9.19 -32.17
C ARG A 459 -1.25 -8.17 -31.15
N VAL A 460 -2.34 -8.48 -30.43
CA VAL A 460 -2.86 -7.62 -29.36
C VAL A 460 -1.84 -7.42 -28.24
N VAL A 461 -1.16 -8.49 -27.83
CA VAL A 461 -0.08 -8.43 -26.83
C VAL A 461 1.05 -7.50 -27.26
N VAL A 462 1.58 -7.69 -28.48
CA VAL A 462 2.67 -6.86 -29.02
C VAL A 462 2.24 -5.39 -29.07
N ALA A 463 1.04 -5.11 -29.57
CA ALA A 463 0.52 -3.75 -29.66
C ALA A 463 0.30 -3.10 -28.28
N ALA A 464 -0.05 -3.88 -27.25
CA ALA A 464 -0.20 -3.37 -25.88
C ALA A 464 1.18 -3.10 -25.25
N LEU A 465 2.16 -3.99 -25.45
CA LEU A 465 3.54 -3.80 -25.00
C LEU A 465 4.18 -2.56 -25.65
N ASP A 466 4.02 -2.37 -26.97
CA ASP A 466 4.53 -1.19 -27.67
C ASP A 466 3.95 0.11 -27.08
N ALA A 467 2.66 0.11 -26.74
CA ALA A 467 1.99 1.25 -26.11
C ALA A 467 2.48 1.51 -24.68
N VAL A 468 2.75 0.47 -23.89
CA VAL A 468 3.28 0.60 -22.52
C VAL A 468 4.72 1.09 -22.53
N LEU A 469 5.55 0.58 -23.43
CA LEU A 469 6.97 0.95 -23.52
C LEU A 469 7.19 2.29 -24.25
N GLY A 470 6.20 2.78 -25.01
CA GLY A 470 6.33 3.99 -25.83
C GLY A 470 7.33 3.86 -26.98
N ARG A 471 7.73 2.62 -27.31
CA ARG A 471 8.72 2.29 -28.35
C ARG A 471 8.44 0.88 -28.88
N LYS A 472 9.11 0.52 -29.96
CA LYS A 472 8.92 -0.76 -30.67
C LYS A 472 10.19 -1.61 -30.65
N PRO A 473 10.51 -2.32 -29.54
CA PRO A 473 11.60 -3.31 -29.51
C PRO A 473 11.45 -4.33 -30.64
N ARG A 474 12.53 -4.93 -31.15
CA ARG A 474 12.39 -5.96 -32.19
C ARG A 474 11.64 -7.19 -31.65
N ILE A 475 11.04 -7.97 -32.54
CA ILE A 475 10.33 -9.20 -32.19
C ILE A 475 11.10 -10.35 -32.82
N ASP A 476 11.64 -11.21 -31.99
CA ASP A 476 12.43 -12.37 -32.41
C ASP A 476 12.02 -13.58 -31.60
N GLY A 477 12.10 -14.76 -32.17
CA GLY A 477 11.94 -15.99 -31.41
C GLY A 477 13.18 -16.34 -30.60
N HIS A 478 12.96 -17.19 -29.59
CA HIS A 478 13.98 -17.66 -28.66
C HIS A 478 15.29 -18.09 -29.36
N GLY A 479 15.23 -18.92 -30.40
CA GLY A 479 16.40 -19.43 -31.11
C GLY A 479 17.28 -18.33 -31.71
N ALA A 480 16.68 -17.26 -32.23
CA ALA A 480 17.42 -16.11 -32.77
C ALA A 480 18.05 -15.22 -31.67
N LEU A 481 17.48 -15.27 -30.46
CA LEU A 481 17.96 -14.50 -29.31
C LEU A 481 18.95 -15.29 -28.43
N ALA A 482 19.08 -16.60 -28.63
CA ALA A 482 19.92 -17.47 -27.83
C ALA A 482 21.41 -17.08 -27.91
N LEU A 483 22.11 -17.20 -26.78
CA LEU A 483 23.56 -17.07 -26.74
C LEU A 483 24.23 -18.33 -27.32
N ALA A 484 25.49 -18.20 -27.74
CA ALA A 484 26.29 -19.32 -28.19
C ALA A 484 26.29 -20.45 -27.15
N GLY A 485 26.05 -21.69 -27.58
CA GLY A 485 25.93 -22.85 -26.69
C GLY A 485 24.55 -23.08 -26.06
N HIS A 486 23.59 -22.16 -26.26
CA HIS A 486 22.24 -22.24 -25.71
C HIS A 486 21.16 -22.25 -26.81
N GLY A 487 21.52 -22.72 -28.01
CA GLY A 487 20.61 -22.80 -29.15
C GLY A 487 19.38 -23.66 -28.87
N THR A 488 18.27 -23.33 -29.53
CA THR A 488 16.99 -24.03 -29.37
C THR A 488 16.20 -24.01 -30.67
N ALA A 489 15.37 -25.04 -30.89
CA ALA A 489 14.40 -25.06 -31.97
C ALA A 489 13.23 -24.09 -31.74
N CYS A 490 13.04 -23.60 -30.52
CA CYS A 490 11.97 -22.66 -30.17
C CYS A 490 12.16 -21.32 -30.90
N PRO A 491 11.11 -20.71 -31.47
CA PRO A 491 9.72 -21.14 -31.45
C PRO A 491 9.30 -21.97 -32.67
N GLY A 492 10.25 -22.46 -33.47
CA GLY A 492 10.00 -23.21 -34.69
C GLY A 492 9.50 -22.32 -35.83
N ARG A 493 8.57 -22.82 -36.63
CA ARG A 493 7.96 -22.07 -37.76
C ARG A 493 7.19 -20.83 -37.32
N TRP A 494 6.86 -20.71 -36.03
CA TRP A 494 6.29 -19.50 -35.44
C TRP A 494 7.20 -18.26 -35.60
N GLN A 495 8.52 -18.44 -35.69
CA GLN A 495 9.50 -17.35 -35.86
C GLN A 495 9.16 -16.43 -37.06
N ALA A 496 8.75 -17.01 -38.19
CA ALA A 496 8.46 -16.24 -39.41
C ALA A 496 7.23 -15.34 -39.24
N ILE A 497 6.23 -15.78 -38.48
CA ILE A 497 5.01 -15.01 -38.22
C ILE A 497 5.25 -14.00 -37.08
N ALA A 498 6.08 -14.36 -36.09
CA ALA A 498 6.47 -13.45 -35.01
C ALA A 498 7.04 -12.12 -35.54
N ALA A 499 7.88 -12.20 -36.57
CA ALA A 499 8.47 -11.03 -37.23
C ALA A 499 7.43 -10.11 -37.89
N THR A 500 6.27 -10.64 -38.29
CA THR A 500 5.20 -9.91 -38.99
C THR A 500 4.04 -9.53 -38.07
N LEU A 501 4.16 -9.72 -36.75
CA LEU A 501 3.10 -9.41 -35.79
C LEU A 501 2.67 -7.94 -35.80
N ARG A 502 3.53 -7.03 -36.27
CA ARG A 502 3.22 -5.60 -36.43
C ARG A 502 2.54 -5.25 -37.76
N ASP A 503 2.62 -6.12 -38.76
CA ASP A 503 2.26 -5.79 -40.14
C ASP A 503 0.74 -5.75 -40.34
N GLN A 504 -0.03 -6.36 -39.44
CA GLN A 504 -1.48 -6.30 -39.44
C GLN A 504 -1.95 -5.71 -38.10
N PRO A 505 -2.85 -4.72 -38.13
CA PRO A 505 -3.44 -4.19 -36.91
C PRO A 505 -4.22 -5.31 -36.18
N PRO A 506 -4.29 -5.27 -34.84
CA PRO A 506 -5.16 -6.17 -34.10
C PRO A 506 -6.60 -5.98 -34.58
N GLU A 507 -7.28 -7.09 -34.87
CA GLU A 507 -8.70 -7.06 -35.25
C GLU A 507 -9.51 -6.47 -34.08
N PRO A 508 -10.42 -5.50 -34.31
CA PRO A 508 -11.22 -4.93 -33.23
C PRO A 508 -12.02 -6.03 -32.53
N ALA A 509 -12.20 -5.90 -31.21
CA ALA A 509 -13.07 -6.79 -30.46
C ALA A 509 -14.45 -6.84 -31.15
N ARG A 510 -14.90 -8.02 -31.57
CA ARG A 510 -16.25 -8.18 -32.08
C ARG A 510 -17.21 -7.95 -30.91
N PRO A 511 -18.11 -6.95 -30.98
CA PRO A 511 -19.30 -6.99 -30.15
C PRO A 511 -20.13 -8.18 -30.64
N ASP A 512 -20.70 -8.96 -29.73
CA ASP A 512 -21.68 -10.02 -30.00
C ASP A 512 -21.13 -11.44 -30.28
N GLU A 513 -20.50 -12.06 -29.28
CA GLU A 513 -20.70 -13.50 -29.00
C GLU A 513 -20.79 -13.64 -27.46
N ALA A 514 -21.96 -13.29 -26.91
CA ALA A 514 -22.33 -13.46 -25.50
C ALA A 514 -23.25 -14.68 -25.33
#